data_AF-A0A955N2K3-F1
#
_entry.id   AF-A0A955N2K3-F1
#
_cell.length_a   1.000
_cell.length_b   1.000
_cell.length_c   1.000
_cell.angle_alpha   90.00
_cell.angle_beta   90.00
_cell.angle_gamma   90.00
#
_symmetry.space_group_name_H-M   'P 1'
#
loop_
_entity.id
_entity.type
_entity.pdbx_description
1 polymer ?
#
loop_
_entity_poly.entity_id
_entity_poly.type
_entity_poly.pdbx_seq_one_letter_code
_entity_poly.pdbx_strand_id
1 'polypeptide(L)'
;MMRRLAFSDVLPDPLEELSKETVLEKDGSRFGVRSIQAGDRILTSRTRRDPDLDTVWTIEHLLKDTDDLRAFIQIPTLAIGGAPNISPVLETERAIGDSGIVMIDTPDPLCLAAMLFDMADYTVIASTENLLFRQLLDWFATVLIPRTEAVAKALPGRLWRIYGPEYASPPYLRP
;
A
#
# COMPACT_ATOMS: atom_id res chain seq x y z
N MET A 1 -18.04 -11.08 -16.70
CA MET A 1 -17.90 -9.61 -16.56
C MET A 1 -17.41 -9.33 -15.15
N MET A 2 -16.10 -9.18 -14.99
CA MET A 2 -15.50 -8.85 -13.70
C MET A 2 -15.91 -7.41 -13.41
N ARG A 3 -16.99 -7.22 -12.64
CA ARG A 3 -17.33 -5.89 -12.14
C ARG A 3 -16.16 -5.49 -11.27
N ARG A 4 -15.44 -4.43 -11.65
CA ARG A 4 -14.62 -3.67 -10.70
C ARG A 4 -15.57 -3.21 -9.61
N LEU A 5 -15.71 -4.00 -8.56
CA LEU A 5 -16.14 -3.51 -7.27
C LEU A 5 -15.01 -2.59 -6.86
N ALA A 6 -15.16 -1.32 -7.21
CA ALA A 6 -14.35 -0.26 -6.67
C ALA A 6 -14.56 -0.31 -5.16
N PHE A 7 -13.65 -0.97 -4.46
CA PHE A 7 -13.34 -0.58 -3.10
C PHE A 7 -12.90 0.88 -3.22
N SER A 8 -13.73 1.79 -2.74
CA SER A 8 -13.45 3.23 -2.73
C SER A 8 -12.33 3.59 -1.74
N ASP A 9 -11.76 2.60 -1.05
CA ASP A 9 -10.57 2.74 -0.23
C ASP A 9 -9.72 1.46 -0.37
N VAL A 10 -9.03 1.30 -1.51
CA VAL A 10 -7.63 0.82 -1.41
C VAL A 10 -7.02 1.81 -0.44
N LEU A 11 -6.72 1.37 0.80
CA LEU A 11 -6.18 2.19 1.90
C LEU A 11 -5.70 3.54 1.37
N PRO A 12 -6.37 4.67 1.68
CA PRO A 12 -6.02 5.94 1.06
C PRO A 12 -4.52 6.06 1.21
N ASP A 13 -3.84 6.05 0.07
CA ASP A 13 -2.39 5.93 0.07
C ASP A 13 -1.95 7.09 0.96
N PRO A 14 -1.26 6.83 2.09
CA PRO A 14 -0.98 7.90 3.06
C PRO A 14 -0.14 9.03 2.45
N LEU A 15 0.40 8.80 1.27
CA LEU A 15 1.20 9.71 0.49
C LEU A 15 0.40 10.35 -0.65
N GLU A 16 -0.88 10.00 -0.87
CA GLU A 16 -1.71 10.53 -1.98
C GLU A 16 -1.74 12.06 -1.96
N GLU A 17 -2.10 12.66 -0.82
CA GLU A 17 -2.11 14.12 -0.62
C GLU A 17 -0.72 14.77 -0.76
N LEU A 18 0.35 13.99 -0.56
CA LEU A 18 1.74 14.44 -0.64
C LEU A 18 2.37 14.15 -2.01
N SER A 19 1.62 13.50 -2.90
CA SER A 19 2.12 13.02 -4.17
C SER A 19 1.58 13.82 -5.35
N LYS A 20 2.44 14.05 -6.32
CA LYS A 20 2.05 14.52 -7.65
C LYS A 20 2.03 13.33 -8.58
N GLU A 21 0.91 13.11 -9.25
CA GLU A 21 0.79 12.07 -10.26
C GLU A 21 0.60 12.67 -11.65
N THR A 22 1.30 12.11 -12.62
CA THR A 22 1.13 12.41 -14.05
C THR A 22 0.96 11.11 -14.81
N VAL A 23 0.04 11.11 -15.76
CA VAL A 23 -0.24 9.96 -16.61
C VAL A 23 0.03 10.36 -18.05
N LEU A 24 0.79 9.53 -18.75
CA LEU A 24 1.12 9.71 -20.17
C LEU A 24 0.75 8.44 -20.93
N GLU A 25 0.04 8.59 -22.05
CA GLU A 25 -0.19 7.49 -22.99
C GLU A 25 0.87 7.53 -24.08
N LYS A 26 1.53 6.40 -24.31
CA LYS A 26 2.55 6.24 -25.35
C LYS A 26 2.49 4.83 -25.91
N ASP A 27 2.40 4.73 -27.24
CA ASP A 27 2.38 3.45 -27.97
C ASP A 27 1.28 2.48 -27.48
N GLY A 28 0.14 3.03 -27.04
CA GLY A 28 -0.98 2.28 -26.47
C GLY A 28 -0.84 1.94 -24.98
N SER A 29 0.37 2.00 -24.41
CA SER A 29 0.59 1.78 -22.98
C SER A 29 0.39 3.06 -22.18
N ARG A 30 -0.17 2.91 -20.98
CA ARG A 30 -0.34 3.98 -19.99
C ARG A 30 0.83 3.97 -19.03
N PHE A 31 1.54 5.09 -18.93
CA PHE A 31 2.64 5.30 -17.99
C PHE A 31 2.20 6.24 -16.88
N GLY A 32 2.38 5.82 -15.64
CA GLY A 32 2.21 6.67 -14.46
C GLY A 32 3.57 7.15 -13.97
N VAL A 33 3.66 8.41 -13.59
CA VAL A 33 4.78 8.95 -12.83
C VAL A 33 4.23 9.54 -11.55
N ARG A 34 4.77 9.12 -10.42
CA ARG A 34 4.45 9.67 -9.11
C ARG A 34 5.69 10.32 -8.52
N SER A 35 5.54 11.51 -7.94
CA SER A 35 6.61 12.22 -7.26
C SER A 35 6.16 12.65 -5.87
N ILE A 36 7.01 12.47 -4.85
CA ILE A 36 6.77 12.90 -3.48
C ILE A 36 7.94 13.77 -3.00
N GLN A 37 7.63 14.92 -2.40
CA GLN A 37 8.65 15.76 -1.76
C GLN A 37 8.98 15.20 -0.38
N ALA A 38 10.24 14.84 -0.15
CA ALA A 38 10.74 14.27 1.09
C ALA A 38 11.94 15.10 1.58
N GLY A 39 11.67 16.14 2.38
CA GLY A 39 12.69 17.14 2.74
C GLY A 39 13.23 17.85 1.50
N ASP A 40 14.54 17.78 1.28
CA ASP A 40 15.22 18.36 0.11
C ASP A 40 15.27 17.40 -1.11
N ARG A 41 14.70 16.19 -0.99
CA ARG A 41 14.68 15.18 -2.07
C ARG A 41 13.31 15.10 -2.73
N ILE A 42 13.31 14.73 -4.01
CA ILE A 42 12.11 14.31 -4.74
C ILE A 42 12.23 12.81 -4.99
N LEU A 43 11.36 12.04 -4.35
CA LEU A 43 11.23 10.61 -4.59
C LEU A 43 10.32 10.39 -5.79
N THR A 44 10.72 9.51 -6.71
CA THR A 44 9.95 9.22 -7.93
C THR A 44 9.64 7.75 -8.06
N SER A 45 8.44 7.41 -8.52
CA SER A 45 8.12 6.06 -9.00
C SER A 45 7.47 6.14 -10.37
N ARG A 46 7.61 5.06 -11.13
CA ARG A 46 7.03 4.94 -12.46
C ARG A 46 6.34 3.61 -12.61
N THR A 47 5.18 3.65 -13.24
CA THR A 47 4.39 2.47 -13.55
C THR A 47 4.06 2.42 -15.03
N ARG A 48 3.80 1.20 -15.53
CA ARG A 48 3.33 0.94 -16.88
C ARG A 48 2.15 0.00 -16.82
N ARG A 49 1.12 0.28 -17.60
CA ARG A 49 0.01 -0.63 -17.86
C ARG A 49 -0.18 -0.73 -19.36
N ASP A 50 -0.11 -1.96 -19.88
CA ASP A 50 -0.24 -2.22 -21.31
C ASP A 50 -1.73 -2.43 -21.69
N PRO A 51 -2.10 -2.24 -22.97
CA PRO A 51 -3.45 -2.52 -23.46
C PRO A 51 -3.91 -3.93 -23.08
N ASP A 52 -5.19 -4.04 -22.74
CA ASP A 52 -5.86 -5.31 -22.43
C ASP A 52 -5.27 -6.09 -21.23
N LEU A 53 -4.29 -5.53 -20.53
CA LEU A 53 -3.77 -6.06 -19.27
C LEU A 53 -4.33 -5.26 -18.08
N ASP A 54 -4.72 -5.97 -17.02
CA ASP A 54 -5.10 -5.34 -15.74
C ASP A 54 -3.90 -5.11 -14.83
N THR A 55 -2.78 -5.81 -15.08
CA THR A 55 -1.53 -5.67 -14.35
C THR A 55 -0.90 -4.29 -14.57
N VAL A 56 -0.60 -3.61 -13.46
CA VAL A 56 0.25 -2.42 -13.42
C VAL A 56 1.65 -2.85 -13.03
N TRP A 57 2.61 -2.63 -13.92
CA TRP A 57 4.02 -2.94 -13.71
C TRP A 57 4.72 -1.73 -13.08
N THR A 58 5.42 -1.92 -11.97
CA THR A 58 6.35 -0.91 -11.45
C THR A 58 7.66 -1.01 -12.22
N ILE A 59 8.01 0.05 -12.96
CA ILE A 59 9.25 0.11 -13.75
C ILE A 59 10.34 0.93 -13.05
N GLU A 60 9.95 1.76 -12.07
CA GLU A 60 10.85 2.46 -11.13
C GLU A 60 10.16 2.48 -9.77
N HIS A 61 10.77 1.87 -8.76
CA HIS A 61 10.26 1.87 -7.38
C HIS A 61 10.53 3.21 -6.70
N LEU A 62 9.71 3.56 -5.69
CA LEU A 62 9.78 4.88 -5.06
C LEU A 62 11.12 5.11 -4.35
N LEU A 63 11.57 4.10 -3.60
CA LEU A 63 12.82 4.11 -2.85
C LEU A 63 13.86 3.25 -3.56
N LYS A 64 15.00 3.85 -3.90
CA LYS A 64 16.09 3.16 -4.62
C LYS A 64 17.26 2.80 -3.70
N ASP A 65 17.34 3.42 -2.53
CA ASP A 65 18.44 3.24 -1.60
C ASP A 65 18.05 3.64 -0.16
N THR A 66 19.02 3.55 0.75
CA THR A 66 18.85 3.93 2.15
C THR A 66 18.67 5.43 2.37
N ASP A 67 19.14 6.29 1.46
CA ASP A 67 18.98 7.74 1.58
C ASP A 67 17.57 8.18 1.21
N ASP A 68 16.98 7.56 0.19
CA ASP A 68 15.57 7.68 -0.12
C ASP A 68 14.71 7.23 1.07
N LEU A 69 15.06 6.08 1.68
CA LEU A 69 14.37 5.60 2.88
C LEU A 69 14.47 6.59 4.05
N ARG A 70 15.67 7.10 4.34
CA ARG A 70 15.86 8.13 5.38
C ARG A 70 15.03 9.37 5.11
N ALA A 71 14.94 9.83 3.86
CA ALA A 71 14.12 10.97 3.50
C ALA A 71 12.63 10.66 3.65
N PHE A 72 12.21 9.47 3.23
CA PHE A 72 10.82 9.02 3.29
C PHE A 72 10.26 9.00 4.72
N ILE A 73 10.99 8.43 5.68
CA ILE A 73 10.51 8.34 7.07
C ILE A 73 10.41 9.70 7.78
N GLN A 74 11.03 10.75 7.23
CA GLN A 74 10.88 12.13 7.73
C GLN A 74 9.62 12.81 7.21
N ILE A 75 8.93 12.21 6.24
CA ILE A 75 7.64 12.71 5.78
C ILE A 75 6.66 12.63 6.96
N PRO A 76 6.03 13.75 7.35
CA PRO A 76 5.07 13.74 8.45
C PRO A 76 3.90 12.82 8.11
N THR A 77 3.55 11.92 9.03
CA THR A 77 2.33 11.14 8.90
C THR A 77 1.13 12.08 9.02
N LEU A 78 0.26 12.05 8.02
CA LEU A 78 -1.00 12.78 8.10
C LEU A 78 -1.91 12.05 9.08
N ALA A 79 -2.47 12.80 10.03
CA ALA A 79 -3.47 12.27 10.93
C ALA A 79 -4.69 11.89 10.09
N ILE A 80 -4.99 10.60 10.02
CA ILE A 80 -6.17 10.14 9.30
C ILE A 80 -7.38 10.41 10.17
N GLY A 81 -8.16 11.41 9.77
CA GLY A 81 -9.49 11.66 10.30
C GLY A 81 -10.57 10.94 9.49
N GLY A 82 -11.77 10.86 10.07
CA GLY A 82 -12.96 10.36 9.40
C GLY A 82 -13.45 9.00 9.89
N ALA A 83 -14.69 8.68 9.55
CA ALA A 83 -15.28 7.37 9.79
C ALA A 83 -15.14 6.49 8.53
N PRO A 84 -14.84 5.19 8.66
CA PRO A 84 -14.74 4.30 7.51
C PRO A 84 -16.08 4.18 6.79
N ASN A 85 -16.06 4.15 5.45
CA ASN A 85 -17.26 3.87 4.68
C ASN A 85 -17.55 2.36 4.67
N ILE A 86 -18.54 1.94 5.46
CA ILE A 86 -18.90 0.52 5.61
C ILE A 86 -19.95 0.03 4.61
N SER A 87 -20.58 0.94 3.84
CA SER A 87 -21.68 0.60 2.94
C SER A 87 -21.33 -0.51 1.93
N PRO A 88 -20.14 -0.52 1.30
CA PRO A 88 -19.78 -1.57 0.35
C PRO A 88 -19.76 -2.97 0.97
N VAL A 89 -19.28 -3.10 2.21
CA VAL A 89 -19.25 -4.37 2.94
C VAL A 89 -20.68 -4.85 3.19
N LEU A 90 -21.55 -3.98 3.72
CA LEU A 90 -22.93 -4.33 4.03
C LEU A 90 -23.78 -4.63 2.79
N GLU A 91 -23.54 -3.91 1.69
CA GLU A 91 -24.18 -4.19 0.40
C GLU A 91 -23.77 -5.54 -0.17
N THR A 92 -22.48 -5.87 -0.06
CA THR A 92 -21.95 -7.17 -0.49
C THR A 92 -22.52 -8.28 0.38
N GLU A 93 -22.55 -8.12 1.71
CA GLU A 93 -23.16 -9.09 2.64
C GLU A 93 -24.62 -9.35 2.26
N ARG A 94 -25.41 -8.30 1.98
CA ARG A 94 -26.80 -8.45 1.52
C ARG A 94 -26.93 -9.16 0.18
N ALA A 95 -26.03 -8.87 -0.76
CA ALA A 95 -26.08 -9.45 -2.10
C ALA A 95 -25.73 -10.94 -2.11
N ILE A 96 -24.82 -11.40 -1.24
CA ILE A 96 -24.41 -12.80 -1.16
C ILE A 96 -25.35 -13.66 -0.30
N GLY A 97 -26.03 -13.06 0.68
CA GLY A 97 -26.86 -13.80 1.64
C GLY A 97 -26.08 -14.92 2.34
N ASP A 98 -26.69 -16.10 2.46
CA ASP A 98 -26.08 -17.26 3.13
C ASP A 98 -25.11 -18.06 2.22
N SER A 99 -24.84 -17.58 1.00
CA SER A 99 -23.99 -18.31 0.05
C SER A 99 -22.49 -18.03 0.22
N GLY A 100 -22.10 -17.14 1.14
CA GLY A 100 -20.70 -16.81 1.39
C GLY A 100 -20.48 -15.89 2.58
N ILE A 101 -19.22 -15.52 2.81
CA ILE A 101 -18.79 -14.60 3.88
C ILE A 101 -18.00 -13.46 3.23
N VAL A 102 -18.29 -12.22 3.60
CA VAL A 102 -17.49 -11.07 3.19
C VAL A 102 -16.25 -10.98 4.08
N MET A 103 -15.09 -10.85 3.45
CA MET A 103 -13.80 -10.71 4.10
C MET A 103 -13.29 -9.29 3.95
N ILE A 104 -12.85 -8.70 5.05
CA ILE A 104 -12.17 -7.41 5.08
C ILE A 104 -10.68 -7.66 4.87
N ASP A 105 -10.10 -7.01 3.87
CA ASP A 105 -8.70 -7.14 3.52
C ASP A 105 -7.91 -5.92 3.98
N THR A 106 -6.73 -6.14 4.59
CA THR A 106 -5.80 -5.06 4.91
C THR A 106 -4.34 -5.55 4.82
N PRO A 107 -3.42 -4.79 4.20
CA PRO A 107 -2.01 -5.08 4.27
C PRO A 107 -1.47 -4.81 5.68
N ASP A 108 -0.43 -5.53 6.06
CA ASP A 108 0.40 -5.17 7.21
C ASP A 108 1.46 -4.09 6.82
N PRO A 109 2.16 -3.52 7.80
CA PRO A 109 3.24 -2.57 7.53
C PRO A 109 4.37 -3.12 6.64
N LEU A 110 4.62 -4.42 6.67
CA LEU A 110 5.69 -5.05 5.89
C LEU A 110 5.34 -5.10 4.41
N CYS A 111 4.10 -5.44 4.06
CA CYS A 111 3.60 -5.37 2.69
C CYS A 111 3.79 -3.98 2.10
N LEU A 112 3.35 -2.94 2.84
CA LEU A 112 3.48 -1.57 2.40
C LEU A 112 4.94 -1.15 2.23
N ALA A 113 5.80 -1.51 3.19
CA ALA A 113 7.23 -1.26 3.12
C ALA A 113 7.89 -1.93 1.92
N ALA A 114 7.62 -3.21 1.68
CA ALA A 114 8.23 -3.97 0.58
C ALA A 114 7.84 -3.41 -0.79
N MET A 115 6.59 -2.95 -0.96
CA MET A 115 6.13 -2.35 -2.23
C MET A 115 6.82 -1.02 -2.60
N LEU A 116 7.55 -0.39 -1.66
CA LEU A 116 8.29 0.85 -1.94
C LEU A 116 9.60 0.62 -2.70
N PHE A 117 10.11 -0.61 -2.72
CA PHE A 117 11.42 -0.99 -3.25
C PHE A 117 11.30 -2.03 -4.35
N ASP A 118 12.36 -2.18 -5.15
CA ASP A 118 12.55 -3.42 -5.88
C ASP A 118 12.80 -4.57 -4.90
N MET A 119 12.48 -5.81 -5.28
CA MET A 119 12.66 -6.98 -4.41
C MET A 119 14.11 -7.17 -3.96
N ALA A 120 15.10 -6.86 -4.81
CA ALA A 120 16.50 -6.95 -4.42
C ALA A 120 16.85 -5.91 -3.35
N ASP A 121 16.46 -4.65 -3.56
CA ASP A 121 16.74 -3.55 -2.62
C ASP A 121 16.01 -3.76 -1.29
N TYR A 122 14.74 -4.19 -1.35
CA TYR A 122 13.96 -4.58 -0.17
C TYR A 122 14.71 -5.63 0.65
N THR A 123 15.10 -6.76 0.05
CA THR A 123 15.72 -7.86 0.80
C THR A 123 17.06 -7.48 1.40
N VAL A 124 17.87 -6.66 0.69
CA VAL A 124 19.13 -6.12 1.22
C VAL A 124 18.85 -5.19 2.40
N ILE A 125 18.06 -4.13 2.21
CA ILE A 125 17.79 -3.11 3.23
C ILE A 125 17.12 -3.72 4.46
N ALA A 126 16.10 -4.57 4.27
CA ALA A 126 15.41 -5.23 5.37
C ALA A 126 16.33 -6.18 6.16
N SER A 127 17.37 -6.73 5.54
CA SER A 127 18.33 -7.63 6.21
C SER A 127 19.54 -6.92 6.82
N THR A 128 19.96 -5.78 6.28
CA THR A 128 21.19 -5.08 6.69
C THR A 128 20.94 -3.81 7.50
N GLU A 129 19.81 -3.14 7.29
CA GLU A 129 19.47 -1.84 7.89
C GLU A 129 18.31 -1.97 8.91
N ASN A 130 18.39 -2.97 9.79
CA ASN A 130 17.29 -3.38 10.69
C ASN A 130 16.62 -2.22 11.46
N LEU A 131 17.41 -1.28 12.01
CA LEU A 131 16.86 -0.15 12.76
C LEU A 131 16.09 0.83 11.86
N LEU A 132 16.63 1.11 10.69
CA LEU A 132 16.02 2.02 9.72
C LEU A 132 14.76 1.38 9.11
N PHE A 133 14.83 0.09 8.78
CA PHE A 133 13.67 -0.65 8.28
C PHE A 133 12.57 -0.76 9.35
N ARG A 134 12.94 -0.95 10.63
CA ARG A 134 11.97 -0.90 11.73
C ARG A 134 11.24 0.44 11.82
N GLN A 135 11.95 1.56 11.66
CA GLN A 135 11.33 2.89 11.63
C GLN A 135 10.32 3.03 10.49
N LEU A 136 10.58 2.42 9.33
CA LEU A 136 9.62 2.38 8.23
C LEU A 136 8.35 1.61 8.60
N LEU A 137 8.50 0.45 9.26
CA LEU A 137 7.35 -0.34 9.72
C LEU A 137 6.52 0.44 10.76
N ASP A 138 7.19 1.12 11.71
CA ASP A 138 6.51 1.94 12.71
C ASP A 138 5.81 3.16 12.08
N TRP A 139 6.39 3.74 11.02
CA TRP A 139 5.77 4.81 10.22
C TRP A 139 4.45 4.34 9.59
N PHE A 140 4.46 3.18 8.93
CA PHE A 140 3.23 2.60 8.36
C PHE A 140 2.24 2.15 9.45
N ALA A 141 2.71 1.61 10.57
CA ALA A 141 1.86 1.20 11.67
C ALA A 141 1.08 2.38 12.27
N THR A 142 1.71 3.56 12.35
CA THR A 142 1.08 4.81 12.83
C THR A 142 -0.15 5.19 11.99
N VAL A 143 -0.13 4.83 10.71
CA VAL A 143 -1.21 5.10 9.74
C VAL A 143 -2.24 3.95 9.74
N LEU A 144 -1.77 2.70 9.72
CA LEU A 144 -2.61 1.52 9.55
C LEU A 144 -3.42 1.16 10.81
N ILE A 145 -2.79 1.19 11.99
CA ILE A 145 -3.45 0.71 13.22
C ILE A 145 -4.73 1.49 13.53
N PRO A 146 -4.74 2.85 13.53
CA PRO A 146 -5.97 3.61 13.79
C PRO A 146 -7.08 3.32 12.79
N ARG A 147 -6.74 3.10 11.50
CA ARG A 147 -7.72 2.75 10.45
C ARG A 147 -8.31 1.37 10.70
N THR A 148 -7.47 0.38 10.95
CA THR A 148 -7.90 -0.99 11.25
C THR A 148 -8.79 -1.02 12.49
N GLU A 149 -8.45 -0.26 13.53
CA GLU A 149 -9.30 -0.12 14.71
C GLU A 149 -10.66 0.51 14.39
N ALA A 150 -10.69 1.58 13.59
CA ALA A 150 -11.93 2.25 13.24
C ALA A 150 -12.87 1.34 12.46
N VAL A 151 -12.34 0.57 11.50
CA VAL A 151 -13.11 -0.42 10.73
C VAL A 151 -13.57 -1.57 11.63
N ALA A 152 -12.71 -2.10 12.51
CA ALA A 152 -13.08 -3.17 13.43
C ALA A 152 -14.19 -2.74 14.42
N LYS A 153 -14.17 -1.47 14.87
CA LYS A 153 -15.24 -0.87 15.70
C LYS A 153 -16.54 -0.70 14.91
N ALA A 154 -16.46 -0.31 13.64
CA ALA A 154 -17.63 -0.08 12.79
C ALA A 154 -18.28 -1.38 12.26
N LEU A 155 -17.49 -2.44 12.09
CA LEU A 155 -17.90 -3.74 11.56
C LEU A 155 -17.49 -4.88 12.52
N PRO A 156 -18.03 -4.91 13.76
CA PRO A 156 -17.67 -5.94 14.72
C PRO A 156 -18.05 -7.34 14.22
N GLY A 157 -17.18 -8.31 14.50
CA GLY A 157 -17.39 -9.73 14.19
C GLY A 157 -17.18 -10.14 12.73
N ARG A 158 -16.73 -9.24 11.85
CA ARG A 158 -16.43 -9.57 10.44
C ARG A 158 -15.10 -10.30 10.33
N LEU A 159 -14.98 -11.14 9.29
CA LEU A 159 -13.74 -11.86 8.95
C LEU A 159 -12.70 -10.88 8.39
N TRP A 160 -11.44 -11.08 8.79
CA TRP A 160 -10.31 -10.30 8.31
C TRP A 160 -9.25 -11.19 7.66
N ARG A 161 -8.64 -10.69 6.58
CA ARG A 161 -7.35 -11.17 6.08
C ARG A 161 -6.35 -10.03 6.15
N ILE A 162 -5.29 -10.30 6.90
CA ILE A 162 -4.09 -9.46 6.95
C ILE A 162 -3.05 -10.12 6.05
N TYR A 163 -2.55 -9.39 5.07
CA TYR A 163 -1.56 -9.90 4.10
C TYR A 163 -0.28 -9.06 4.12
N GLY A 164 0.84 -9.64 3.73
CA GLY A 164 2.17 -9.05 3.92
C GLY A 164 3.22 -9.95 4.57
N PRO A 165 2.89 -10.87 5.48
CA PRO A 165 3.87 -11.78 6.08
C PRO A 165 4.64 -12.61 5.05
N GLU A 166 4.13 -12.77 3.83
CA GLU A 166 4.79 -13.43 2.71
C GLU A 166 6.15 -12.79 2.38
N TYR A 167 6.29 -11.46 2.58
CA TYR A 167 7.55 -10.75 2.36
C TYR A 167 8.62 -11.09 3.40
N ALA A 168 8.25 -11.60 4.58
CA ALA A 168 9.17 -12.09 5.60
C ALA A 168 9.39 -13.61 5.55
N SER A 169 8.73 -14.30 4.63
CA SER A 169 8.88 -15.75 4.52
C SER A 169 10.24 -16.15 3.92
N PRO A 170 10.79 -17.32 4.27
CA PRO A 170 11.93 -17.88 3.56
C PRO A 170 11.64 -18.03 2.06
N PRO A 171 12.59 -17.69 1.17
CA PRO A 171 14.00 -17.41 1.45
C PRO A 171 14.32 -15.91 1.66
N TYR A 172 13.32 -15.03 1.72
CA TYR A 172 13.53 -13.58 1.63
C TYR A 172 14.16 -12.98 2.89
N LEU A 173 13.61 -13.30 4.06
CA LEU A 173 14.12 -12.85 5.36
C LEU A 173 14.44 -14.05 6.26
N ARG A 174 15.39 -13.84 7.18
CA ARG A 174 15.74 -14.84 8.19
C ARG A 174 14.76 -14.76 9.36
N PRO A 175 14.40 -15.90 10.00
CA PRO A 175 13.59 -15.92 11.21
C PRO A 175 14.22 -15.16 12.38
#